data_AF-A0A014P2L9-F1
#
_entry.id   AF-A0A014P2L9-F1
#
_cell.length_a   1.000
_cell.length_b   1.000
_cell.length_c   1.000
_cell.angle_alpha   90.00
_cell.angle_beta   90.00
_cell.angle_gamma   90.00
#
_symmetry.space_group_name_H-M   'P 1'
#
loop_
_entity.id
_entity.type
_entity.pdbx_description
1 polymer ?
#
loop_
_entity_poly.entity_id
_entity_poly.type
_entity_poly.pdbx_seq_one_letter_code
_entity_poly.pdbx_strand_id
1 'polypeptide(L)'
;MASYDKEKLLRMMEERRRSFSVRRDLSDRIQDCHRDITAKQAYLRRCASSSGATDYFEDTLVQLSLEDALALPQESVTTVKRAKYGLQSTTYEQHSTGISFGDWQELNHERARMERLRTEMDRYSKLHDERFACTQKLIEAVQDWGFRDPADEL
;
A
#
# COMPACT_ATOMS: atom_id res chain seq x y z
N MET A 1 -39.34 -18.38 27.46
CA MET A 1 -39.03 -16.97 27.17
C MET A 1 -37.66 -16.94 26.50
N ALA A 2 -37.52 -16.31 25.34
CA ALA A 2 -36.20 -16.04 24.78
C ALA A 2 -35.48 -15.05 25.72
N SER A 3 -34.27 -15.37 26.13
CA SER A 3 -33.41 -14.48 26.91
C SER A 3 -32.02 -14.49 26.30
N TYR A 4 -31.42 -13.32 26.15
CA TYR A 4 -30.05 -13.19 25.68
C TYR A 4 -29.26 -12.30 26.64
N ASP A 5 -27.94 -12.51 26.65
CA ASP A 5 -27.03 -11.68 27.40
C ASP A 5 -26.82 -10.35 26.65
N LYS A 6 -27.64 -9.37 27.02
CA LYS A 6 -27.65 -8.03 26.42
C LYS A 6 -26.31 -7.33 26.56
N GLU A 7 -25.70 -7.38 27.74
CA GLU A 7 -24.39 -6.76 27.96
C GLU A 7 -23.33 -7.38 27.06
N LYS A 8 -23.35 -8.71 26.89
CA LYS A 8 -22.41 -9.40 26.01
C LYS A 8 -22.58 -9.01 24.53
N LEU A 9 -23.82 -8.84 24.06
CA LEU A 9 -24.07 -8.39 22.68
C LEU A 9 -23.60 -6.94 22.47
N LEU A 10 -23.92 -6.03 23.40
CA LEU A 10 -23.47 -4.64 23.35
C LEU A 10 -21.93 -4.53 23.38
N ARG A 11 -21.26 -5.28 24.26
CA ARG A 11 -19.78 -5.34 24.30
C ARG A 11 -19.20 -5.84 22.98
N MET A 12 -19.78 -6.89 22.39
CA MET A 12 -19.32 -7.41 21.09
C MET A 12 -19.51 -6.37 19.97
N MET A 13 -20.60 -5.60 19.97
CA MET A 13 -20.83 -4.54 19.00
C MET A 13 -19.89 -3.34 19.19
N GLU A 14 -19.59 -2.95 20.43
CA GLU A 14 -18.55 -1.96 20.73
C GLU A 14 -17.17 -2.42 20.26
N GLU A 15 -16.79 -3.67 20.54
CA GLU A 15 -15.54 -4.25 20.06
C GLU A 15 -15.47 -4.25 18.53
N ARG A 16 -16.59 -4.55 17.85
CA ARG A 16 -16.69 -4.47 16.39
C ARG A 16 -16.50 -3.05 15.88
N ARG A 17 -17.14 -2.05 16.51
CA ARG A 17 -16.97 -0.61 16.17
C ARG A 17 -15.50 -0.17 16.34
N ARG A 18 -14.86 -0.52 17.47
CA ARG A 18 -13.43 -0.25 17.71
C ARG A 18 -12.55 -0.93 16.66
N SER A 19 -12.92 -2.14 16.26
CA SER A 19 -12.18 -2.88 15.24
C SER A 19 -12.25 -2.22 13.86
N PHE A 20 -13.39 -1.63 13.49
CA PHE A 20 -13.48 -0.81 12.27
C PHE A 20 -12.58 0.42 12.32
N SER A 21 -12.38 1.03 13.49
CA SER A 21 -11.47 2.18 13.62
C SER A 21 -10.02 1.81 13.26
N VAL A 22 -9.55 0.63 13.66
CA VAL A 22 -8.20 0.15 13.31
C VAL A 22 -8.07 -0.13 11.82
N ARG A 23 -9.10 -0.75 11.22
CA ARG A 23 -9.13 -0.98 9.77
C ARG A 23 -9.10 0.33 8.98
N ARG A 24 -9.82 1.35 9.46
CA ARG A 24 -9.81 2.69 8.88
C ARG A 24 -8.43 3.34 8.97
N ASP A 25 -7.78 3.30 10.13
CA ASP A 25 -6.41 3.82 10.31
C ASP A 25 -5.42 3.18 9.33
N LEU A 26 -5.47 1.85 9.18
CA LEU A 26 -4.62 1.14 8.21
C LEU A 26 -4.92 1.57 6.77
N SER A 27 -6.19 1.74 6.42
CA SER A 27 -6.60 2.22 5.09
C SER A 27 -6.08 3.64 4.82
N ASP A 28 -6.22 4.55 5.78
CA ASP A 28 -5.76 5.94 5.66
C ASP A 28 -4.23 5.98 5.48
N ARG A 29 -3.49 5.18 6.24
CA ARG A 29 -2.02 5.04 6.11
C ARG A 29 -1.60 4.47 4.76
N ILE A 30 -2.36 3.51 4.20
CA ILE A 30 -2.10 2.98 2.85
C ILE A 30 -2.29 4.06 1.79
N GLN A 31 -3.33 4.89 1.93
CA GLN A 31 -3.58 6.01 1.01
C GLN A 31 -2.47 7.06 1.09
N ASP A 32 -1.99 7.38 2.30
CA ASP A 32 -0.85 8.28 2.48
C ASP A 32 0.42 7.74 1.80
N CYS A 33 0.76 6.46 2.02
CA CYS A 33 1.89 5.83 1.33
C CYS A 33 1.73 5.88 -0.20
N HIS A 34 0.53 5.64 -0.73
CA HIS A 34 0.28 5.73 -2.16
C HIS A 34 0.56 7.13 -2.70
N ARG A 35 0.12 8.17 -1.98
CA ARG A 35 0.37 9.57 -2.34
C ARG A 35 1.87 9.87 -2.35
N ASP A 36 2.60 9.42 -1.34
CA ASP A 36 4.03 9.67 -1.21
C ASP A 36 4.83 8.95 -2.30
N ILE A 37 4.49 7.70 -2.62
CA ILE A 37 5.06 6.95 -3.75
C ILE A 37 4.82 7.70 -5.07
N THR A 38 3.59 8.15 -5.30
CA THR A 38 3.22 8.88 -6.53
C THR A 38 4.03 10.17 -6.66
N ALA A 39 4.18 10.91 -5.57
CA ALA A 39 4.95 12.15 -5.54
C ALA A 39 6.45 11.90 -5.79
N LYS A 40 7.03 10.88 -5.15
CA LYS A 40 8.44 10.50 -5.36
C LYS A 40 8.69 10.01 -6.79
N GLN A 41 7.79 9.21 -7.36
CA GLN A 41 7.89 8.79 -8.77
C GLN A 41 7.83 10.00 -9.71
N ALA A 42 6.91 10.94 -9.49
CA ALA A 42 6.83 12.16 -10.29
C ALA A 42 8.09 13.02 -10.19
N TYR A 43 8.71 13.09 -9.00
CA TYR A 43 9.99 13.76 -8.81
C TYR A 43 11.13 13.07 -9.57
N LEU A 44 11.28 11.75 -9.41
CA LEU A 44 12.31 10.98 -10.12
C LEU A 44 12.15 11.05 -11.64
N ARG A 45 10.91 11.07 -12.15
CA ARG A 45 10.61 11.30 -13.56
C ARG A 45 11.14 12.64 -14.06
N ARG A 46 11.01 13.70 -13.25
CA ARG A 46 11.56 15.03 -13.60
C ARG A 46 13.09 15.00 -13.64
N CYS A 47 13.74 14.33 -12.69
CA CYS A 47 15.19 14.15 -12.68
C CYS A 47 15.69 13.34 -13.89
N ALA A 48 14.99 12.27 -14.23
CA ALA A 48 15.24 11.48 -15.44
C ALA A 48 15.08 12.32 -16.70
N SER A 49 14.02 13.12 -16.78
CA SER A 49 13.75 14.01 -17.90
C SER A 49 14.83 15.07 -18.08
N SER A 50 15.32 15.71 -17.01
CA SER A 50 16.44 16.67 -17.11
C SER A 50 17.74 16.05 -17.64
N SER A 51 17.87 14.73 -17.52
CA SER A 51 19.04 13.95 -17.95
C SER A 51 18.81 13.25 -19.31
N GLY A 52 17.64 13.46 -19.91
CA GLY A 52 17.17 12.75 -21.10
C GLY A 52 16.98 11.24 -20.92
N ALA A 53 16.92 10.75 -19.67
CA ALA A 53 16.83 9.33 -19.31
C ALA A 53 15.40 8.90 -18.96
N THR A 54 14.38 9.61 -19.42
CA THR A 54 12.96 9.33 -19.14
C THR A 54 12.58 7.90 -19.53
N ASP A 55 12.96 7.46 -20.73
CA ASP A 55 12.61 6.13 -21.24
C ASP A 55 13.20 5.03 -20.34
N TYR A 56 14.43 5.21 -19.86
CA TYR A 56 15.04 4.28 -18.90
C TYR A 56 14.26 4.22 -17.58
N PHE A 57 13.80 5.37 -17.08
CA PHE A 57 13.00 5.41 -15.86
C PHE A 57 11.64 4.72 -16.04
N GLU A 58 10.91 5.02 -17.11
CA GLU A 58 9.54 4.51 -17.35
C GLU A 58 9.51 3.03 -17.75
N ASP A 59 10.43 2.62 -18.62
CA ASP A 59 10.40 1.28 -19.24
C ASP A 59 11.22 0.27 -18.43
N THR A 60 12.21 0.74 -17.66
CA THR A 60 13.05 -0.13 -16.83
C THR A 60 12.71 0.03 -15.36
N LEU A 61 13.02 1.18 -14.75
CA LEU A 61 12.98 1.30 -13.29
C LEU A 61 11.57 1.20 -12.70
N VAL A 62 10.57 1.83 -13.32
CA VAL A 62 9.17 1.81 -12.83
C VAL A 62 8.53 0.43 -12.94
N GLN A 63 8.94 -0.38 -13.93
CA GLN A 63 8.37 -1.70 -14.17
C GLN A 63 8.90 -2.78 -13.21
N LEU A 64 9.96 -2.48 -12.46
CA LEU A 64 10.57 -3.46 -11.56
C LEU A 64 9.64 -3.83 -10.42
N SER A 65 9.61 -5.13 -10.11
CA SER A 65 9.07 -5.63 -8.85
C SER A 65 9.82 -4.99 -7.68
N LEU A 66 9.23 -4.98 -6.49
CA LEU A 66 9.91 -4.43 -5.31
C LEU A 66 11.22 -5.20 -5.01
N GLU A 67 11.21 -6.52 -5.19
CA GLU A 67 12.37 -7.38 -4.99
C GLU A 67 13.53 -6.98 -5.92
N ASP A 68 13.25 -6.88 -7.22
CA ASP A 68 14.25 -6.50 -8.21
C ASP A 68 14.74 -5.06 -7.99
N ALA A 69 13.83 -4.16 -7.64
CA ALA A 69 14.14 -2.75 -7.39
C ALA A 69 15.08 -2.53 -6.19
N LEU A 70 14.95 -3.36 -5.15
CA LEU A 70 15.81 -3.36 -3.97
C LEU A 70 17.17 -4.02 -4.24
N ALA A 71 17.22 -5.01 -5.14
CA ALA A 71 18.44 -5.71 -5.52
C ALA A 71 19.31 -4.92 -6.52
N LEU A 72 18.77 -3.87 -7.13
CA LEU A 72 19.51 -3.07 -8.10
C LEU A 72 20.77 -2.44 -7.49
N PRO A 73 21.95 -2.59 -8.14
CA PRO A 73 23.14 -1.89 -7.73
C PRO A 73 23.03 -0.39 -8.06
N GLN A 74 23.75 0.43 -7.29
CA GLN A 74 23.76 1.88 -7.45
C GLN A 74 24.05 2.34 -8.89
N GLU A 75 25.00 1.69 -9.57
CA GLU A 75 25.37 2.04 -10.94
C GLU A 75 24.21 1.88 -11.93
N SER A 76 23.39 0.84 -11.77
CA SER A 76 22.22 0.61 -12.62
C SER A 76 21.14 1.68 -12.43
N VAL A 77 21.04 2.28 -11.24
CA VAL A 77 20.05 3.33 -10.98
C VAL A 77 20.56 4.69 -11.48
N THR A 78 21.84 4.97 -11.25
CA THR A 78 22.45 6.29 -11.46
C THR A 78 22.99 6.50 -12.87
N THR A 79 23.21 5.42 -13.64
CA THR A 79 23.79 5.49 -14.98
C THR A 79 23.04 4.63 -15.99
N VAL A 80 22.99 5.10 -17.24
CA VAL A 80 22.44 4.38 -18.38
C VAL A 80 23.45 4.38 -19.52
N LYS A 81 23.61 3.24 -20.20
CA LYS A 81 24.43 3.15 -21.42
C LYS A 81 23.59 3.57 -22.61
N ARG A 82 24.02 4.58 -23.36
CA ARG A 82 23.37 4.96 -24.62
C ARG A 82 24.25 4.60 -25.80
N ALA A 83 23.61 4.03 -26.82
CA ALA A 83 24.25 3.79 -28.10
C ALA A 83 24.50 5.13 -28.81
N LYS A 84 25.73 5.33 -29.23
CA LYS A 84 26.17 6.41 -30.10
C LYS A 84 26.56 5.80 -31.43
N TYR A 85 25.75 6.08 -32.43
CA TYR A 85 25.93 5.57 -33.77
C TYR A 85 26.90 6.48 -34.53
N GLY A 86 28.11 5.97 -34.79
CA GLY A 86 29.06 6.57 -35.71
C GLY A 86 28.91 6.01 -37.12
N LEU A 87 29.60 6.63 -38.08
CA LEU A 87 29.56 6.24 -39.51
C LEU A 87 30.02 4.78 -39.78
N GLN A 88 30.79 4.17 -38.87
CA GLN A 88 31.39 2.83 -39.05
C GLN A 88 31.28 1.92 -37.81
N SER A 89 30.76 2.41 -36.68
CA SER A 89 30.62 1.60 -35.46
C SER A 89 29.59 2.17 -34.49
N THR A 90 28.99 1.28 -33.69
CA THR A 90 28.15 1.65 -32.54
C THR A 90 29.01 1.62 -31.29
N THR A 91 29.12 2.74 -30.59
CA THR A 91 29.81 2.84 -29.30
C THR A 91 28.77 3.05 -28.20
N TYR A 92 29.07 2.62 -26.97
CA TYR A 92 28.16 2.83 -25.83
C TYR A 92 28.82 3.76 -24.83
N GLU A 93 28.22 4.92 -24.60
CA GLU A 93 28.67 5.90 -23.60
C GLU A 93 27.78 5.80 -22.35
N GLN A 94 28.40 5.88 -21.17
CA GLN A 94 27.68 5.96 -19.91
C GLN A 94 27.21 7.40 -19.69
N HIS A 95 25.91 7.56 -19.42
CA HIS A 95 25.29 8.83 -19.08
C HIS A 95 24.62 8.73 -17.71
N SER A 96 24.58 9.83 -16.97
CA SER A 96 23.81 9.89 -15.74
C SER A 96 22.31 9.81 -16.05
N THR A 97 21.57 9.09 -15.22
CA THR A 97 20.10 9.09 -15.22
C THR A 97 19.53 10.31 -14.52
N GLY A 98 20.34 11.08 -13.78
CA GLY A 98 19.91 12.16 -12.88
C GLY A 98 19.17 11.68 -11.63
N ILE A 99 18.96 10.38 -11.48
CA ILE A 99 18.33 9.79 -10.31
C ILE A 99 19.40 9.54 -9.27
N SER A 100 19.23 10.12 -8.09
CA SER A 100 20.01 9.78 -6.91
C SER A 100 19.65 8.38 -6.42
N PHE A 101 20.66 7.59 -6.04
CA PHE A 101 20.42 6.29 -5.42
C PHE A 101 19.70 6.40 -4.08
N GLY A 102 19.92 7.50 -3.34
CA GLY A 102 19.17 7.77 -2.11
C GLY A 102 17.68 7.96 -2.38
N ASP A 103 17.33 8.77 -3.38
CA ASP A 103 15.92 9.02 -3.74
C ASP A 103 15.23 7.74 -4.24
N TRP A 104 15.98 6.88 -4.95
CA TRP A 104 15.53 5.55 -5.35
C TRP A 104 15.28 4.64 -4.14
N GLN A 105 16.19 4.62 -3.17
CA GLN A 105 16.03 3.85 -1.95
C GLN A 105 14.82 4.33 -1.13
N GLU A 106 14.60 5.65 -1.05
CA GLU A 106 13.43 6.21 -0.38
C GLU A 106 12.12 5.82 -1.05
N LEU A 107 12.06 5.85 -2.39
CA LEU A 107 10.90 5.37 -3.13
C LEU A 107 10.61 3.89 -2.79
N ASN A 108 11.63 3.05 -2.82
CA ASN A 108 11.46 1.62 -2.52
C ASN A 108 11.16 1.36 -1.04
N HIS A 109 11.63 2.21 -0.13
CA HIS A 109 11.24 2.15 1.27
C HIS A 109 9.74 2.37 1.45
N GLU A 110 9.16 3.38 0.78
CA GLU A 110 7.72 3.63 0.83
C GLU A 110 6.93 2.50 0.15
N ARG A 111 7.41 1.95 -0.97
CA ARG A 111 6.80 0.76 -1.60
C ARG A 111 6.77 -0.44 -0.63
N ALA A 112 7.88 -0.72 0.05
CA ALA A 112 7.97 -1.79 1.04
C ALA A 112 7.08 -1.53 2.27
N ARG A 113 6.96 -0.28 2.71
CA ARG A 113 6.03 0.11 3.78
C ARG A 113 4.58 -0.13 3.36
N MET A 114 4.23 0.22 2.12
CA MET A 114 2.88 0.01 1.58
C MET A 114 2.50 -1.47 1.50
N GLU A 115 3.40 -2.35 1.03
CA GLU A 115 3.16 -3.80 1.01
C GLU A 115 2.93 -4.37 2.40
N ARG A 116 3.77 -3.97 3.38
CA ARG A 116 3.58 -4.37 4.79
C ARG A 116 2.22 -3.96 5.33
N LEU A 117 1.80 -2.71 5.10
CA LEU A 117 0.50 -2.21 5.53
C LEU A 117 -0.66 -2.96 4.86
N ARG A 118 -0.55 -3.29 3.57
CA ARG A 118 -1.54 -4.10 2.86
C ARG A 118 -1.67 -5.50 3.46
N THR A 119 -0.55 -6.18 3.70
CA THR A 119 -0.56 -7.49 4.35
C THR A 119 -1.14 -7.43 5.76
N GLU A 120 -0.82 -6.38 6.53
CA GLU A 120 -1.39 -6.16 7.86
C GLU A 120 -2.91 -5.91 7.80
N MET A 121 -3.37 -5.09 6.86
CA MET A 121 -4.80 -4.83 6.63
C MET A 121 -5.56 -6.10 6.23
N ASP A 122 -4.97 -6.94 5.36
CA ASP A 122 -5.58 -8.21 4.95
C ASP A 122 -5.67 -9.19 6.11
N ARG A 123 -4.60 -9.31 6.90
CA ARG A 123 -4.59 -10.14 8.11
C ARG A 123 -5.63 -9.66 9.12
N TYR A 124 -5.69 -8.35 9.34
CA TYR A 124 -6.65 -7.74 10.25
C TYR A 124 -8.09 -7.93 9.79
N SER A 125 -8.34 -7.78 8.49
CA SER A 125 -9.67 -7.96 7.91
C SER A 125 -10.17 -9.39 8.08
N LYS A 126 -9.32 -10.39 7.83
CA LYS A 126 -9.65 -11.80 8.08
C LYS A 126 -10.00 -12.06 9.54
N LEU A 127 -9.18 -11.58 10.48
CA LEU A 127 -9.44 -11.73 11.92
C LEU A 127 -10.72 -11.01 12.36
N HIS A 128 -11.00 -9.83 11.80
CA HIS A 128 -12.25 -9.11 12.05
C HIS A 128 -13.45 -9.91 11.58
N ASP A 129 -13.42 -10.36 10.33
CA ASP A 129 -14.52 -11.08 9.69
C ASP A 129 -14.79 -12.40 10.44
N GLU A 130 -13.75 -13.13 10.84
CA GLU A 130 -13.87 -14.35 11.66
C GLU A 130 -14.47 -14.05 13.04
N ARG A 131 -13.96 -13.04 13.74
CA ARG A 131 -14.40 -12.70 15.11
C ARG A 131 -15.84 -12.21 15.17
N PHE A 132 -16.28 -11.46 14.16
CA PHE A 132 -17.59 -10.81 14.15
C PHE A 132 -18.58 -11.42 13.14
N ALA A 133 -18.27 -12.58 12.57
CA ALA A 133 -19.12 -13.28 11.58
C ALA A 133 -20.56 -13.50 12.05
N CYS A 134 -20.75 -13.77 13.35
CA CYS A 134 -22.06 -14.04 13.93
C CYS A 134 -22.79 -12.79 14.44
N THR A 135 -22.11 -11.63 14.52
CA THR A 135 -22.69 -10.42 15.13
C THR A 135 -23.96 -9.97 14.42
N GLN A 136 -23.98 -9.99 13.09
CA GLN A 136 -25.16 -9.59 12.31
C GLN A 136 -26.36 -10.52 12.56
N LYS A 137 -26.12 -11.84 12.52
CA LYS A 137 -27.16 -12.85 12.79
C LYS A 137 -27.71 -12.75 14.21
N LEU A 138 -26.88 -12.39 15.18
CA LEU A 138 -27.29 -12.20 16.57
C LEU A 138 -28.16 -10.95 16.74
N ILE A 139 -27.85 -9.86 16.04
CA ILE A 139 -28.69 -8.66 16.02
C ILE A 139 -30.07 -8.98 15.44
N GLU A 140 -30.11 -9.66 14.29
CA GLU A 140 -31.35 -10.09 13.63
C GLU A 140 -32.19 -10.99 14.55
N ALA A 141 -31.59 -11.99 15.19
CA ALA A 141 -32.30 -12.87 16.13
C ALA A 141 -32.90 -12.12 17.33
N VAL A 142 -32.19 -11.11 17.85
CA VAL A 142 -32.68 -10.29 18.98
C VAL A 142 -33.88 -9.43 18.57
N GLN A 143 -33.84 -8.87 17.37
CA GLN A 143 -34.98 -8.15 16.79
C GLN A 143 -36.18 -9.07 16.56
N ASP A 144 -35.96 -10.28 16.02
CA ASP A 144 -37.01 -11.29 15.82
C ASP A 144 -37.67 -11.74 17.13
N TRP A 145 -36.95 -11.72 18.25
CA TRP A 145 -37.49 -11.99 19.58
C TRP A 145 -38.30 -10.82 20.18
N GLY A 146 -38.41 -9.70 19.47
CA GLY A 146 -39.18 -8.52 19.88
C GLY A 146 -38.43 -7.58 20.83
N PHE A 147 -37.11 -7.73 20.97
CA PHE A 147 -36.30 -6.75 21.68
C PHE A 147 -35.98 -5.54 20.77
N ARG A 148 -35.69 -4.39 21.38
CA ARG A 148 -35.19 -3.21 20.64
C ARG A 148 -33.89 -3.52 19.93
N ASP A 149 -33.65 -2.81 18.83
CA ASP A 149 -32.38 -2.88 18.11
C ASP A 149 -31.23 -2.54 19.07
N PRO A 150 -30.29 -3.46 19.31
CA PRO A 150 -29.11 -3.19 20.12
C PRO A 150 -28.27 -2.02 19.60
N ALA A 151 -28.39 -1.65 18.32
CA ALA A 151 -27.72 -0.48 17.74
C ALA A 151 -28.26 0.86 18.26
N ASP A 152 -29.54 0.93 18.63
CA ASP A 152 -30.17 2.14 19.19
C ASP A 152 -29.70 2.44 20.63
N GLU A 153 -29.01 1.47 21.25
CA GLU A 153 -28.53 1.55 22.62
C GLU A 153 -27.00 1.80 22.73
N LEU A 154 -26.32 1.98 21.59
CA LEU A 154 -24.87 2.20 21.47
C LEU A 154 -24.50 3.58 20.94
#